data_AF-A0A842VHB5-F1
#
_entry.id   AF-A0A842VHB5-F1
#
_cell.length_a   1.000
_cell.length_b   1.000
_cell.length_c   1.000
_cell.angle_alpha   90.00
_cell.angle_beta   90.00
_cell.angle_gamma   90.00
#
_symmetry.space_group_name_H-M   'P 1'
#
loop_
_entity.id
_entity.type
_entity.pdbx_description
1 polymer ?
#
loop_
_entity_poly.entity_id
_entity_poly.type
_entity_poly.pdbx_seq_one_letter_code
_entity_poly.pdbx_strand_id
1 'polypeptide(L)'
;MATVSRRLVRLSTLSTVTWRSIDWSKARREVRRLQMRIAKAVKARQYGRVKALQWILAHSFYARALAVKRVTSNKGKKTPGIDGVIWSTAKDKIKAIYRLKRHGYKAQPLRRTYIPKKNGKKRPLSIPTMFDRAMQALYKLALAPVAETTADRNSYGFREGRSCADAVSAGFNALSKPNSATWVMEGDISGCFDNISKSWLMNNIPIDNRMLAQWLNAGYVENGFTFPTRKGTPQGGIISP
;
A
#
# COMPACT_ATOMS: atom_id res chain seq x y z
N MET A 1 23.77 -1.15 50.04
CA MET A 1 24.46 -0.07 49.29
C MET A 1 25.02 -0.65 48.00
N ALA A 2 24.70 -0.01 46.86
CA ALA A 2 25.26 -0.14 45.50
C ALA A 2 25.48 -1.56 44.93
N THR A 3 24.93 -1.97 43.78
CA THR A 3 25.22 -1.34 42.49
C THR A 3 24.19 -1.79 41.44
N VAL A 4 23.18 -0.96 41.20
CA VAL A 4 22.38 -0.98 39.96
C VAL A 4 23.09 -0.06 39.00
N SER A 5 23.69 -0.56 37.91
CA SER A 5 23.85 0.14 36.61
C SER A 5 24.88 -0.56 35.71
N ARG A 6 24.45 -1.61 34.98
CA ARG A 6 25.22 -2.13 33.83
C ARG A 6 24.35 -2.44 32.60
N ARG A 7 23.12 -1.92 32.54
CA ARG A 7 22.17 -2.18 31.43
C ARG A 7 21.66 -0.93 30.71
N LEU A 8 22.49 0.12 30.61
CA LEU A 8 22.11 1.38 29.94
C LEU A 8 23.11 1.89 28.90
N VAL A 9 23.91 0.99 28.30
CA VAL A 9 24.85 1.36 27.23
C VAL A 9 24.56 0.55 25.98
N ARG A 10 23.44 0.84 25.29
CA ARG A 10 23.21 0.42 23.89
C ARG A 10 22.04 1.12 23.16
N LEU A 11 21.77 2.39 23.48
CA LEU A 11 20.75 3.21 22.77
C LEU A 11 21.26 4.56 22.24
N SER A 12 22.58 4.77 22.15
CA SER A 12 23.18 6.07 21.81
C SER A 12 23.69 6.21 20.36
N THR A 13 23.23 5.40 19.41
CA THR A 13 23.50 5.62 17.97
C THR A 13 22.22 5.67 17.13
N LEU A 14 21.16 6.30 17.65
CA LEU A 14 20.04 6.72 16.81
C LEU A 14 20.47 7.95 15.99
N SER A 15 21.09 7.67 14.85
CA SER A 15 21.26 8.50 13.66
C SER A 15 20.80 9.96 13.74
N THR A 16 21.71 10.90 13.45
CA THR A 16 21.54 12.34 13.21
C THR A 16 20.54 12.74 12.11
N VAL A 17 19.79 11.80 11.53
CA VAL A 17 18.86 12.05 10.43
C VAL A 17 17.56 12.62 10.96
N THR A 18 17.32 13.90 10.67
CA THR A 18 16.04 14.58 10.93
C THR A 18 15.11 14.46 9.72
N TRP A 19 13.79 14.49 9.94
CA TRP A 19 12.81 14.44 8.84
C TRP A 19 13.04 15.49 7.74
N ARG A 20 13.51 16.68 8.14
CA ARG A 20 13.80 17.80 7.23
C ARG A 20 15.09 17.58 6.44
N SER A 21 16.06 16.87 7.00
CA SER A 21 17.34 16.55 6.34
C SER A 21 17.26 15.45 5.29
N ILE A 22 16.11 14.76 5.15
CA ILE A 22 15.96 13.70 4.14
C ILE A 22 15.90 14.32 2.75
N ASP A 23 16.88 14.01 1.91
CA ASP A 23 16.82 14.31 0.48
C ASP A 23 15.79 13.44 -0.22
N TRP A 24 14.61 14.01 -0.45
CA TRP A 24 13.49 13.36 -1.12
C TRP A 24 13.71 13.13 -2.61
N SER A 25 14.63 13.85 -3.25
CA SER A 25 14.98 13.63 -4.65
C SER A 25 15.83 12.37 -4.79
N LYS A 26 16.85 12.22 -3.93
CA LYS A 26 17.68 11.03 -3.83
C LYS A 26 16.86 9.81 -3.41
N ALA A 27 16.00 9.95 -2.40
CA ALA A 27 15.13 8.86 -1.97
C ALA A 27 14.25 8.31 -3.11
N ARG A 28 13.63 9.19 -3.91
CA ARG A 28 12.84 8.80 -5.08
C ARG A 28 13.70 8.12 -6.14
N ARG A 29 14.88 8.65 -6.43
CA ARG A 29 15.81 8.09 -7.42
C ARG A 29 16.24 6.67 -7.06
N GLU A 30 16.63 6.42 -5.81
CA GLU A 30 17.05 5.11 -5.34
C GLU A 30 15.92 4.08 -5.38
N VAL A 31 14.72 4.47 -4.92
CA VAL A 31 13.54 3.59 -4.98
C VAL A 31 13.17 3.30 -6.44
N ARG A 32 13.18 4.30 -7.32
CA ARG A 32 12.89 4.11 -8.75
C ARG A 32 13.92 3.20 -9.41
N ARG A 33 15.20 3.32 -9.06
CA ARG A 33 16.27 2.42 -9.55
C ARG A 33 15.97 0.97 -9.20
N LEU A 34 15.56 0.68 -7.95
CA LEU A 34 15.14 -0.66 -7.55
C LEU A 34 13.87 -1.11 -8.28
N GLN A 35 12.87 -0.25 -8.43
CA GLN A 35 11.65 -0.57 -9.18
C GLN A 35 11.93 -0.92 -10.64
N MET A 36 12.82 -0.18 -11.31
CA MET A 36 13.24 -0.49 -12.68
C MET A 36 13.95 -1.84 -12.78
N ARG A 37 14.77 -2.20 -11.77
CA ARG A 37 15.40 -3.53 -11.70
C ARG A 37 14.36 -4.63 -11.51
N ILE A 38 13.33 -4.40 -10.69
CA ILE A 38 12.21 -5.34 -10.52
C ILE A 38 11.49 -5.51 -11.85
N ALA A 39 11.10 -4.43 -12.52
CA ALA A 39 10.43 -4.47 -13.81
C ALA A 39 11.24 -5.23 -14.88
N LYS A 40 12.56 -4.99 -14.96
CA LYS A 40 13.47 -5.75 -15.85
C LYS A 40 13.49 -7.24 -15.51
N ALA A 41 13.55 -7.60 -14.22
CA ALA A 41 13.53 -8.99 -13.78
C ALA A 41 12.20 -9.69 -14.08
N VAL A 42 11.06 -8.98 -13.98
CA VAL A 42 9.74 -9.50 -14.38
C VAL A 42 9.69 -9.77 -15.88
N LYS A 43 10.15 -8.81 -16.71
CA LYS A 43 10.23 -9.00 -18.17
C LYS A 43 11.11 -10.20 -18.56
N ALA A 44 12.19 -10.43 -17.82
CA ALA A 44 13.07 -11.58 -17.99
C ALA A 44 12.57 -12.87 -17.32
N ARG A 45 11.36 -12.88 -16.72
CA ARG A 45 10.76 -14.01 -15.99
C ARG A 45 11.62 -14.57 -14.85
N GLN A 46 12.50 -13.75 -14.26
CA GLN A 46 13.39 -14.12 -13.16
C GLN A 46 12.71 -13.92 -11.80
N TYR A 47 11.68 -14.73 -11.49
CA TYR A 47 10.83 -14.52 -10.30
C TYR A 47 11.58 -14.63 -8.96
N GLY A 48 12.62 -15.45 -8.85
CA GLY A 48 13.49 -15.48 -7.67
C GLY A 48 14.19 -14.14 -7.42
N ARG A 49 14.66 -13.50 -8.50
CA ARG A 49 15.29 -12.17 -8.44
C ARG A 49 14.27 -11.07 -8.13
N VAL A 50 13.04 -11.18 -8.64
CA VAL A 50 11.94 -10.28 -8.29
C VAL A 50 11.71 -10.29 -6.78
N LYS A 51 11.56 -11.48 -6.18
CA LYS A 51 11.38 -11.63 -4.72
C LYS A 51 12.55 -11.02 -3.93
N ALA A 52 13.80 -11.28 -4.35
CA ALA A 52 14.98 -10.73 -3.70
C ALA A 52 15.03 -9.18 -3.78
N LEU A 53 14.69 -8.60 -4.93
CA LEU A 53 14.68 -7.14 -5.11
C LEU A 53 13.53 -6.47 -4.35
N GLN A 54 12.35 -7.09 -4.30
CA GLN A 54 11.24 -6.64 -3.46
C GLN A 54 11.63 -6.66 -1.98
N TRP A 55 12.32 -7.71 -1.53
CA TRP A 55 12.88 -7.79 -0.18
C TRP A 55 13.84 -6.65 0.11
N ILE A 56 14.83 -6.41 -0.78
CA ILE A 56 15.78 -5.29 -0.64
C ILE A 56 15.04 -3.95 -0.58
N LEU A 57 14.05 -3.73 -1.45
CA LEU A 57 13.26 -2.51 -1.47
C LEU A 57 12.51 -2.31 -0.14
N ALA A 58 11.82 -3.34 0.36
CA ALA A 58 11.08 -3.27 1.61
C ALA A 58 11.97 -2.98 2.83
N HIS A 59 13.25 -3.38 2.81
CA HIS A 59 14.19 -3.15 3.92
C HIS A 59 14.97 -1.82 3.79
N SER A 60 14.94 -1.19 2.61
CA SER A 60 15.62 0.08 2.34
C SER A 60 15.09 1.23 3.22
N PHE A 61 16.00 2.07 3.71
CA PHE A 61 15.64 3.28 4.45
C PHE A 61 14.78 4.22 3.59
N TYR A 62 15.16 4.44 2.33
CA TYR A 62 14.45 5.39 1.45
C TYR A 62 13.04 4.92 1.11
N ALA A 63 12.82 3.62 0.90
CA ALA A 63 11.48 3.09 0.65
C ALA A 63 10.57 3.28 1.88
N ARG A 64 11.09 2.99 3.08
CA ARG A 64 10.35 3.23 4.35
C ARG A 64 10.06 4.70 4.57
N ALA A 65 11.02 5.59 4.26
CA ALA A 65 10.84 7.03 4.33
C ALA A 65 9.75 7.53 3.37
N LEU A 66 9.74 7.06 2.11
CA LEU A 66 8.69 7.41 1.15
C LEU A 66 7.32 6.88 1.57
N ALA A 67 7.25 5.68 2.13
CA ALA A 67 6.01 5.11 2.66
C ALA A 67 5.43 5.98 3.79
N VAL A 68 6.26 6.36 4.78
CA VAL A 68 5.85 7.25 5.87
C VAL A 68 5.47 8.63 5.34
N LYS A 69 6.21 9.17 4.36
CA LYS A 69 5.88 10.46 3.73
C LYS A 69 4.51 10.40 3.07
N ARG A 70 4.22 9.35 2.30
CA ARG A 70 2.93 9.17 1.62
C ARG A 70 1.76 9.20 2.61
N VAL A 71 1.86 8.46 3.72
CA VAL A 71 0.77 8.38 4.71
C VAL A 71 0.59 9.71 5.46
N THR A 72 1.68 10.45 5.69
CA THR A 72 1.65 11.72 6.45
C THR A 72 1.37 12.95 5.60
N SER A 73 1.42 12.85 4.27
CA SER A 73 1.09 13.93 3.34
C SER A 73 -0.35 13.88 2.79
N ASN A 74 -1.03 12.73 2.89
CA ASN A 74 -2.36 12.55 2.32
C ASN A 74 -3.47 13.26 3.12
N LYS A 75 -4.65 13.46 2.50
CA LYS A 75 -5.82 14.09 3.15
C LYS A 75 -6.22 13.37 4.46
N GLY A 76 -6.07 12.05 4.52
CA GLY A 76 -6.34 11.22 5.71
C GLY A 76 -5.24 11.23 6.79
N LYS A 77 -4.24 12.12 6.73
CA LYS A 77 -3.11 12.17 7.69
C LYS A 77 -3.53 12.40 9.14
N LYS A 78 -4.69 13.06 9.35
CA LYS A 78 -5.26 13.36 10.67
C LYS A 78 -6.25 12.30 11.15
N THR A 79 -6.55 11.28 10.34
CA THR A 79 -7.54 10.26 10.67
C THR A 79 -6.82 9.07 11.31
N PRO A 80 -6.91 8.87 12.64
CA PRO A 80 -6.29 7.73 13.29
C PRO A 80 -6.99 6.41 12.94
N GLY A 81 -6.32 5.30 13.18
CA GLY A 81 -6.93 3.98 13.16
C GLY A 81 -7.65 3.68 14.47
N ILE A 82 -7.73 2.40 14.81
CA ILE A 82 -8.29 1.94 16.10
C ILE A 82 -7.40 2.33 17.29
N ASP A 83 -6.10 2.47 17.06
CA ASP A 83 -5.09 2.81 18.06
C ASP A 83 -5.08 4.29 18.48
N GLY A 84 -5.85 5.15 17.80
CA GLY A 84 -5.86 6.59 18.07
C GLY A 84 -4.57 7.32 17.68
N VAL A 85 -3.58 6.64 17.10
CA VAL A 85 -2.24 7.20 16.87
C VAL A 85 -2.17 7.96 15.54
N ILE A 86 -1.56 9.15 15.58
CA ILE A 86 -1.17 9.94 14.41
C ILE A 86 0.33 10.26 14.45
N TRP A 87 0.93 10.53 13.29
CA TRP A 87 2.34 10.96 13.18
C TRP A 87 2.42 12.43 12.77
N SER A 88 2.22 13.32 13.74
CA SER A 88 2.21 14.77 13.52
C SER A 88 3.62 15.34 13.47
N THR A 89 4.50 14.92 14.38
CA THR A 89 5.85 15.52 14.53
C THR A 89 6.90 14.89 13.61
N ALA A 90 8.00 15.60 13.38
CA ALA A 90 9.16 15.07 12.66
C ALA A 90 9.77 13.85 13.37
N LYS A 91 9.78 13.84 14.70
CA LYS A 91 10.33 12.77 15.53
C LYS A 91 9.50 11.49 15.40
N ASP A 92 8.16 11.61 15.41
CA ASP A 92 7.26 10.46 15.24
C ASP A 92 7.44 9.82 13.86
N LYS A 93 7.61 10.65 12.83
CA LYS A 93 7.83 10.17 11.46
C LYS A 93 9.14 9.41 11.32
N ILE A 94 10.24 9.92 11.88
CA ILE A 94 11.53 9.22 11.88
C ILE A 94 11.45 7.92 12.69
N LYS A 95 10.84 7.96 13.88
CA LYS A 95 10.60 6.76 14.69
C LYS A 95 9.79 5.73 13.91
N ALA A 96 8.77 6.17 13.16
CA ALA A 96 7.98 5.29 12.30
C ALA A 96 8.82 4.64 11.20
N ILE A 97 9.71 5.38 10.52
CA ILE A 97 10.62 4.82 9.49
C ILE A 97 11.45 3.66 10.06
N TYR A 98 12.04 3.85 11.24
CA TYR A 98 12.86 2.82 11.88
C TYR A 98 12.04 1.64 12.40
N ARG A 99 10.81 1.88 12.85
CA ARG A 99 9.88 0.83 13.30
C ARG A 99 9.26 0.03 12.16
N LEU A 100 9.21 0.57 10.94
CA LEU A 100 8.58 -0.05 9.77
C LEU A 100 9.40 -1.26 9.29
N LYS A 101 9.36 -2.36 10.04
CA LYS A 101 10.09 -3.60 9.79
C LYS A 101 9.11 -4.76 9.66
N ARG A 102 9.47 -5.73 8.83
CA ARG A 102 8.72 -6.98 8.68
C ARG A 102 8.70 -7.81 9.98
N HIS A 103 9.83 -7.92 10.64
CA HIS A 103 9.94 -8.70 11.88
C HIS A 103 9.16 -8.03 13.02
N GLY A 104 8.35 -8.81 13.73
CA GLY A 104 7.48 -8.31 14.80
C GLY A 104 6.24 -7.54 14.31
N TYR A 105 6.00 -7.45 13.00
CA TYR A 105 4.78 -6.84 12.46
C TYR A 105 3.56 -7.73 12.74
N LYS A 106 2.52 -7.12 13.31
CA LYS A 106 1.18 -7.69 13.47
C LYS A 106 0.16 -6.67 12.96
N ALA A 107 -0.61 -7.03 11.93
CA ALA A 107 -1.68 -6.17 11.43
C ALA A 107 -2.78 -5.99 12.49
N GLN A 108 -3.27 -4.75 12.65
CA GLN A 108 -4.37 -4.46 13.57
C GLN A 108 -5.72 -4.46 12.84
N PRO A 109 -6.83 -4.75 13.56
CA PRO A 109 -8.17 -4.59 13.02
C PRO A 109 -8.43 -3.18 12.53
N LEU A 110 -9.15 -3.07 11.41
CA LEU A 110 -9.45 -1.77 10.81
C LEU A 110 -10.63 -1.10 11.50
N ARG A 111 -10.58 0.22 11.70
CA ARG A 111 -11.70 0.97 12.27
C ARG A 111 -12.78 1.20 11.21
N ARG A 112 -13.98 0.69 11.43
CA ARG A 112 -15.13 0.89 10.53
C ARG A 112 -15.72 2.29 10.74
N THR A 113 -15.99 2.98 9.63
CA THR A 113 -16.66 4.28 9.59
C THR A 113 -17.61 4.32 8.40
N TYR A 114 -18.63 5.17 8.44
CA TYR A 114 -19.64 5.25 7.39
C TYR A 114 -19.61 6.59 6.69
N ILE A 115 -19.53 6.58 5.37
CA ILE A 115 -19.63 7.78 4.53
C ILE A 115 -21.02 7.79 3.88
N PRO A 116 -21.80 8.88 4.00
CA PRO A 116 -23.09 8.98 3.33
C PRO A 116 -22.89 9.02 1.81
N LYS A 117 -23.66 8.23 1.06
CA LYS A 117 -23.78 8.39 -0.39
C LYS A 117 -24.88 9.41 -0.70
N LYS A 118 -24.86 9.96 -1.91
CA LYS A 118 -25.91 10.85 -2.45
C LYS A 118 -27.31 10.20 -2.43
N ASN A 119 -27.39 8.88 -2.48
CA ASN A 119 -28.64 8.11 -2.48
C ASN A 119 -29.12 7.66 -1.09
N GLY A 120 -28.63 8.26 -0.01
CA GLY A 120 -29.01 7.94 1.38
C GLY A 120 -28.39 6.66 1.95
N LYS A 121 -27.90 5.74 1.13
CA LYS A 121 -27.17 4.54 1.60
C LYS A 121 -25.81 4.94 2.17
N LYS A 122 -25.33 4.23 3.20
CA LYS A 122 -24.00 4.45 3.79
C LYS A 122 -22.97 3.53 3.14
N ARG A 123 -21.84 4.07 2.68
CA ARG A 123 -20.67 3.28 2.27
C ARG A 123 -19.79 3.03 3.48
N PRO A 124 -19.54 1.77 3.85
CA PRO A 124 -18.58 1.51 4.90
C PRO A 124 -17.15 1.75 4.39
N LEU A 125 -16.35 2.43 5.20
CA LEU A 125 -14.92 2.64 5.02
C LEU A 125 -14.17 2.02 6.20
N SER A 126 -13.22 1.16 5.90
CA SER A 126 -12.35 0.56 6.90
C SER A 126 -11.01 1.30 6.92
N ILE A 127 -10.72 1.96 8.05
CA ILE A 127 -9.57 2.82 8.22
C ILE A 127 -8.47 2.05 8.98
N PRO A 128 -7.33 1.70 8.34
CA PRO A 128 -6.22 1.05 9.01
C PRO A 128 -5.47 2.01 9.93
N THR A 129 -4.64 1.49 10.83
CA THR A 129 -3.70 2.30 11.63
C THR A 129 -2.68 3.01 10.74
N MET A 130 -2.03 4.05 11.26
CA MET A 130 -0.95 4.75 10.52
C MET A 130 0.19 3.80 10.16
N PHE A 131 0.50 2.87 11.06
CA PHE A 131 1.54 1.87 10.85
C PHE A 131 1.17 0.87 9.75
N ASP A 132 -0.07 0.36 9.75
CA ASP A 132 -0.56 -0.54 8.71
C ASP A 132 -0.62 0.15 7.35
N ARG A 133 -1.09 1.40 7.29
CA ARG A 133 -1.06 2.19 6.05
C ARG A 133 0.36 2.36 5.53
N ALA A 134 1.34 2.59 6.40
CA ALA A 134 2.72 2.75 6.00
C ALA A 134 3.32 1.42 5.50
N MET A 135 2.98 0.29 6.13
CA MET A 135 3.39 -1.03 5.65
C MET A 135 2.76 -1.31 4.27
N GLN A 136 1.46 -1.08 4.11
CA GLN A 136 0.80 -1.22 2.82
C GLN A 136 1.42 -0.30 1.74
N ALA A 137 1.74 0.95 2.08
CA ALA A 137 2.40 1.87 1.16
C ALA A 137 3.82 1.39 0.77
N LEU A 138 4.57 0.83 1.72
CA LEU A 138 5.89 0.26 1.48
C LEU A 138 5.83 -0.93 0.52
N TYR A 139 4.94 -1.88 0.76
CA TYR A 139 4.80 -3.04 -0.11
C TYR A 139 4.16 -2.69 -1.46
N LYS A 140 3.33 -1.65 -1.52
CA LYS A 140 2.84 -1.09 -2.79
C LYS A 140 4.00 -0.60 -3.67
N LEU A 141 5.03 0.02 -3.10
CA LEU A 141 6.23 0.40 -3.87
C LEU A 141 6.94 -0.81 -4.48
N ALA A 142 6.94 -1.95 -3.79
CA ALA A 142 7.54 -3.20 -4.25
C ALA A 142 6.68 -3.92 -5.30
N LEU A 143 5.35 -3.83 -5.19
CA LEU A 143 4.39 -4.48 -6.09
C LEU A 143 4.15 -3.70 -7.38
N ALA A 144 4.14 -2.36 -7.32
CA ALA A 144 3.90 -1.47 -8.45
C ALA A 144 4.69 -1.81 -9.73
N PRO A 145 6.03 -2.04 -9.70
CA PRO A 145 6.75 -2.39 -10.92
C PRO A 145 6.33 -3.74 -11.51
N VAL A 146 5.86 -4.69 -10.69
CA VAL A 146 5.35 -5.97 -11.20
C VAL A 146 4.00 -5.75 -11.87
N ALA A 147 3.08 -5.11 -11.15
CA ALA A 147 1.75 -4.80 -11.66
C ALA A 147 1.81 -4.01 -12.97
N GLU A 148 2.67 -2.99 -13.08
CA GLU A 148 2.79 -2.18 -14.29
C GLU A 148 3.35 -2.98 -15.48
N THR A 149 4.23 -3.95 -15.24
CA THR A 149 4.77 -4.81 -16.31
C THR A 149 3.84 -5.91 -16.78
N THR A 150 2.93 -6.37 -15.91
CA THR A 150 2.03 -7.50 -16.22
C THR A 150 0.60 -7.05 -16.54
N ALA A 151 0.24 -5.81 -16.22
CA ALA A 151 -1.09 -5.26 -16.49
C ALA A 151 -1.33 -5.05 -17.99
N ASP A 152 -2.60 -5.17 -18.37
CA ASP A 152 -3.05 -4.97 -19.74
C ASP A 152 -2.80 -3.54 -20.25
N ARG A 153 -2.53 -3.40 -21.54
CA ARG A 153 -2.22 -2.09 -22.14
C ARG A 153 -3.42 -1.15 -22.20
N ASN A 154 -4.64 -1.65 -22.16
CA ASN A 154 -5.90 -0.91 -22.16
C ASN A 154 -6.55 -0.85 -20.76
N SER A 155 -5.78 -1.17 -19.71
CA SER A 155 -6.20 -0.91 -18.33
C SER A 155 -5.70 0.46 -17.87
N TYR A 156 -6.61 1.35 -17.47
CA TYR A 156 -6.28 2.74 -17.11
C TYR A 156 -6.47 3.06 -15.62
N GLY A 157 -7.28 2.28 -14.91
CA GLY A 157 -7.61 2.54 -13.50
C GLY A 157 -6.41 2.37 -12.56
N PHE A 158 -6.26 3.30 -11.61
CA PHE A 158 -5.32 3.23 -10.47
C PHE A 158 -3.82 3.04 -10.82
N ARG A 159 -3.42 3.28 -12.06
CA ARG A 159 -2.03 3.13 -12.53
C ARG A 159 -1.27 4.45 -12.54
N GLU A 160 0.05 4.35 -12.37
CA GLU A 160 0.94 5.51 -12.44
C GLU A 160 1.02 6.01 -13.89
N GLY A 161 0.84 7.32 -14.10
CA GLY A 161 0.95 7.93 -15.42
C GLY A 161 -0.22 7.63 -16.37
N ARG A 162 -1.35 7.13 -15.85
CA ARG A 162 -2.59 6.93 -16.61
C ARG A 162 -3.75 7.68 -15.96
N SER A 163 -4.65 8.19 -16.79
CA SER A 163 -5.78 9.03 -16.42
C SER A 163 -7.06 8.60 -17.12
N CYS A 164 -8.20 9.14 -16.67
CA CYS A 164 -9.48 8.92 -17.37
C CYS A 164 -9.46 9.47 -18.80
N ALA A 165 -8.69 10.53 -19.07
CA ALA A 165 -8.57 11.10 -20.41
C ALA A 165 -7.91 10.10 -21.38
N ASP A 166 -6.94 9.31 -20.91
CA ASP A 166 -6.31 8.27 -21.73
C ASP A 166 -7.31 7.16 -22.10
N ALA A 167 -8.21 6.81 -21.18
CA ALA A 167 -9.28 5.83 -21.45
C ALA A 167 -10.28 6.36 -22.49
N VAL A 168 -10.66 7.63 -22.39
CA VAL A 168 -11.53 8.29 -23.38
C VAL A 168 -10.85 8.35 -24.75
N SER A 169 -9.57 8.73 -24.81
CA SER A 169 -8.80 8.76 -26.05
C SER A 169 -8.69 7.37 -26.69
N ALA A 170 -8.49 6.32 -25.88
CA ALA A 170 -8.48 4.95 -26.37
C ALA A 170 -9.85 4.52 -26.94
N GLY A 171 -10.94 4.88 -26.26
CA GLY A 171 -12.29 4.66 -26.75
C GLY A 171 -12.55 5.40 -28.06
N PHE A 172 -12.14 6.66 -28.16
CA PHE A 172 -12.23 7.44 -29.39
C PHE A 172 -11.49 6.77 -30.55
N ASN A 173 -10.21 6.41 -30.36
CA ASN A 173 -9.42 5.76 -31.41
C ASN A 173 -9.97 4.39 -31.86
N ALA A 174 -10.68 3.70 -30.97
CA ALA A 174 -11.31 2.41 -31.28
C ALA A 174 -12.65 2.57 -32.05
N LEU A 175 -13.39 3.65 -31.78
CA LEU A 175 -14.77 3.85 -32.26
C LEU A 175 -14.91 4.93 -33.35
N SER A 176 -13.84 5.66 -33.69
CA SER A 176 -13.90 6.78 -34.64
C SER A 176 -13.62 6.40 -36.10
N LYS A 177 -13.34 5.13 -36.39
CA LYS A 177 -12.97 4.68 -37.75
C LYS A 177 -14.19 4.20 -38.53
N PRO A 178 -14.22 4.34 -39.87
CA PRO A 178 -15.37 3.89 -40.67
C PRO A 178 -15.76 2.42 -40.50
N ASN A 179 -14.80 1.58 -40.11
CA ASN A 179 -14.97 0.14 -39.87
C ASN A 179 -15.03 -0.23 -38.37
N SER A 180 -15.31 0.72 -37.48
CA SER A 180 -15.41 0.46 -36.05
C SER A 180 -16.66 -0.33 -35.67
N ALA A 181 -16.61 -0.99 -34.51
CA ALA A 181 -17.77 -1.64 -33.93
C ALA A 181 -18.92 -0.65 -33.71
N THR A 182 -20.14 -1.05 -34.09
CA THR A 182 -21.37 -0.24 -33.93
C THR A 182 -22.05 -0.46 -32.58
N TRP A 183 -21.64 -1.49 -31.83
CA TRP A 183 -22.23 -1.87 -30.55
C TRP A 183 -21.16 -1.92 -29.46
N VAL A 184 -21.50 -1.41 -28.27
CA VAL A 184 -20.65 -1.45 -27.08
C VAL A 184 -21.38 -2.22 -25.99
N MET A 185 -20.70 -3.18 -25.38
CA MET A 185 -21.20 -3.88 -24.19
C MET A 185 -20.72 -3.13 -22.95
N GLU A 186 -21.66 -2.55 -22.21
CA GLU A 186 -21.39 -1.97 -20.90
C GLU A 186 -21.52 -3.05 -19.82
N GLY A 187 -20.52 -3.14 -18.94
CA GLY A 187 -20.53 -4.08 -17.82
C GLY A 187 -19.78 -3.52 -16.61
N ASP A 188 -20.31 -3.80 -15.42
CA ASP A 188 -19.67 -3.50 -14.13
C ASP A 188 -19.60 -4.76 -13.26
N ILE A 189 -18.58 -4.85 -12.42
CA ILE A 189 -18.36 -6.00 -11.53
C ILE A 189 -19.01 -5.72 -10.19
N SER A 190 -20.08 -6.46 -9.88
CA SER A 190 -20.78 -6.34 -8.61
C SER A 190 -19.90 -6.77 -7.43
N GLY A 191 -19.66 -5.84 -6.51
CA GLY A 191 -18.92 -6.11 -5.28
C GLY A 191 -17.46 -6.55 -5.50
N CYS A 192 -16.77 -6.02 -6.51
CA CYS A 192 -15.40 -6.41 -6.87
C CYS A 192 -14.47 -6.57 -5.65
N PHE A 193 -14.34 -5.56 -4.80
CA PHE A 193 -13.47 -5.65 -3.61
C PHE A 193 -13.98 -6.62 -2.54
N ASP A 194 -15.28 -6.84 -2.45
CA ASP A 194 -15.91 -7.64 -1.40
C ASP A 194 -15.92 -9.14 -1.74
N ASN A 195 -15.82 -9.48 -3.03
CA ASN A 195 -15.97 -10.86 -3.54
C ASN A 195 -14.68 -11.53 -4.02
N ILE A 196 -13.53 -10.84 -4.01
CA ILE A 196 -12.26 -11.47 -4.42
C ILE A 196 -11.88 -12.62 -3.47
N SER A 197 -11.52 -13.77 -4.06
CA SER A 197 -11.08 -14.96 -3.32
C SER A 197 -9.71 -14.75 -2.66
N LYS A 198 -9.65 -14.99 -1.34
CA LYS A 198 -8.40 -14.90 -0.57
C LYS A 198 -7.37 -15.93 -1.02
N SER A 199 -7.77 -17.17 -1.29
CA SER A 199 -6.85 -18.22 -1.73
C SER A 199 -6.22 -17.87 -3.08
N TRP A 200 -7.01 -17.29 -3.99
CA TRP A 200 -6.51 -16.82 -5.26
C TRP A 200 -5.48 -15.70 -5.10
N LEU A 201 -5.74 -14.71 -4.25
CA LEU A 201 -4.78 -13.62 -3.96
C LEU A 201 -3.46 -14.16 -3.39
N MET A 202 -3.54 -15.10 -2.44
CA MET A 202 -2.36 -15.70 -1.79
C MET A 202 -1.48 -16.50 -2.76
N ASN A 203 -2.08 -17.06 -3.82
CA ASN A 203 -1.36 -17.89 -4.79
C ASN A 203 -0.81 -17.08 -5.97
N ASN A 204 -1.47 -15.98 -6.34
CA ASN A 204 -1.18 -15.27 -7.59
C ASN A 204 -0.48 -13.92 -7.40
N ILE A 205 -0.50 -13.33 -6.20
CA ILE A 205 0.17 -12.04 -5.96
C ILE A 205 1.63 -12.27 -5.56
N PRO A 206 2.61 -11.72 -6.31
CA PRO A 206 4.04 -11.84 -6.01
C PRO A 206 4.44 -10.84 -4.92
N ILE A 207 4.00 -11.12 -3.69
CA ILE A 207 4.33 -10.39 -2.46
C ILE A 207 4.68 -11.39 -1.36
N ASP A 208 5.16 -10.88 -0.22
CA ASP A 208 5.32 -11.69 0.98
C ASP A 208 3.96 -12.19 1.51
N ASN A 209 3.71 -13.48 1.36
CA ASN A 209 2.51 -14.17 1.82
C ASN A 209 2.23 -13.94 3.32
N ARG A 210 3.26 -13.79 4.16
CA ARG A 210 3.06 -13.53 5.59
C ARG A 210 2.44 -12.15 5.83
N MET A 211 2.75 -11.16 5.01
CA MET A 211 2.17 -9.82 5.12
C MET A 211 0.76 -9.80 4.53
N LEU A 212 0.59 -10.40 3.35
CA LEU A 212 -0.70 -10.47 2.68
C LEU A 212 -1.75 -11.20 3.52
N ALA A 213 -1.40 -12.36 4.08
CA ALA A 213 -2.30 -13.12 4.96
C ALA A 213 -2.75 -12.30 6.17
N GLN A 214 -1.84 -11.53 6.78
CA GLN A 214 -2.18 -10.68 7.91
C GLN A 214 -3.17 -9.58 7.53
N TRP A 215 -3.02 -8.94 6.37
CA TRP A 215 -3.95 -7.90 5.94
C TRP A 215 -5.32 -8.47 5.55
N LEU A 216 -5.35 -9.64 4.90
CA LEU A 216 -6.61 -10.30 4.52
C LEU A 216 -7.38 -10.86 5.73
N ASN A 217 -6.70 -11.09 6.85
CA ASN A 217 -7.28 -11.65 8.07
C ASN A 217 -7.40 -10.65 9.23
N ALA A 218 -6.98 -9.39 9.06
CA ALA A 218 -6.95 -8.38 10.11
C ALA A 218 -8.32 -8.09 10.73
N GLY A 219 -9.42 -8.34 10.00
CA GLY A 219 -10.77 -8.03 10.47
C GLY A 219 -11.04 -6.54 10.52
N TYR A 220 -12.20 -6.17 11.09
CA TYR A 220 -12.53 -4.78 11.36
C TYR A 220 -13.24 -4.66 12.72
N VAL A 221 -13.15 -3.48 13.32
CA VAL A 221 -13.86 -3.13 14.55
C VAL A 221 -14.96 -2.15 14.24
N GLU A 222 -16.15 -2.46 14.74
CA GLU A 222 -17.37 -1.68 14.61
C GLU A 222 -18.10 -1.67 15.95
N ASN A 223 -18.42 -0.48 16.46
CA ASN A 223 -19.10 -0.29 17.75
C ASN A 223 -18.44 -1.03 18.94
N GLY A 224 -17.11 -1.13 18.94
CA GLY A 224 -16.35 -1.82 20.00
C GLY A 224 -16.22 -3.34 19.82
N PHE A 225 -16.92 -3.93 18.85
CA PHE A 225 -16.84 -5.36 18.56
C PHE A 225 -15.90 -5.65 17.40
N THR A 226 -15.14 -6.74 17.50
CA THR A 226 -14.22 -7.19 16.45
C THR A 226 -14.92 -8.21 15.56
N PHE A 227 -14.98 -7.93 14.26
CA PHE A 227 -15.58 -8.80 13.25
C PHE A 227 -14.51 -9.34 12.30
N PRO A 228 -14.56 -10.65 11.97
CA PRO A 228 -13.65 -11.21 10.98
C PRO A 228 -14.01 -10.73 9.57
N THR A 229 -13.00 -10.43 8.76
CA THR A 229 -13.20 -10.20 7.31
C THR A 229 -13.41 -11.56 6.66
N ARG A 230 -14.66 -11.96 6.37
CA ARG A 230 -14.96 -13.28 5.79
C ARG A 230 -14.63 -13.36 4.29
N LYS A 231 -14.93 -12.30 3.51
CA LYS A 231 -14.63 -12.21 2.07
C LYS A 231 -14.13 -10.81 1.70
N GLY A 232 -13.34 -10.74 0.63
CA GLY A 232 -12.88 -9.49 0.05
C GLY A 232 -11.68 -8.85 0.73
N THR A 233 -11.32 -7.67 0.23
CA THR A 233 -10.27 -6.80 0.77
C THR A 233 -10.91 -5.57 1.40
N PRO A 234 -10.43 -5.10 2.56
CA PRO A 234 -11.01 -3.94 3.20
C PRO A 234 -10.86 -2.68 2.32
N GLN A 235 -12.00 -2.03 2.05
CA GLN A 235 -12.04 -0.74 1.37
C GLN A 235 -11.40 0.33 2.27
N GLY A 236 -10.29 0.91 1.82
CA GLY A 236 -9.51 1.91 2.56
C GLY A 236 -8.02 1.59 2.70
N GLY A 237 -7.60 0.37 2.33
CA GLY A 237 -6.18 0.01 2.23
C GLY A 237 -5.49 0.72 1.06
N ILE A 238 -4.26 1.19 1.27
CA ILE A 238 -3.48 1.87 0.21
C ILE A 238 -3.08 0.91 -0.91
N ILE A 239 -2.90 -0.37 -0.56
CA ILE A 239 -2.48 -1.45 -1.45
C ILE A 239 -3.66 -2.20 -2.09
N SER A 240 -4.91 -1.89 -1.71
CA SER A 240 -6.08 -2.58 -2.25
C SER A 240 -6.30 -2.32 -3.75
N PRO A 241 -6.10 -1.09 -4.28
CA PRO A 241 -5.98 -0.83 -5.71
C PRO A 241 -4.55 -1.09 -6.20
#